data_AF-A0A847PID2-F1
#
_entry.id   AF-A0A847PID2-F1
#
_cell.length_a   1.000
_cell.length_b   1.000
_cell.length_c   1.000
_cell.angle_alpha   90.00
_cell.angle_beta   90.00
_cell.angle_gamma   90.00
#
_symmetry.space_group_name_H-M   'P 1'
#
loop_
_entity.id
_entity.type
_entity.pdbx_description
1 polymer ?
#
loop_
_entity_poly.entity_id
_entity_poly.type
_entity_poly.pdbx_seq_one_letter_code
_entity_poly.pdbx_strand_id
1 'polypeptide(L)' 'MSNGKNYYDYCEVLENQGAYLVRFGYQSYKGKDVYPPILIGDRIFPSEKKALRYAKKITTPNGIKSEKSK' A
#
# COMPACT_ATOMS: atom_id res chain seq x y z
N MET A 1 7.51 9.79 -23.61
CA MET A 1 8.38 9.61 -22.44
C MET A 1 7.51 9.29 -21.23
N SER A 2 7.34 8.00 -20.95
CA SER A 2 6.52 7.50 -19.84
C SER A 2 7.25 7.80 -18.53
N ASN A 3 6.89 8.91 -17.86
CA ASN A 3 7.45 9.24 -16.55
C ASN A 3 6.99 8.20 -15.53
N GLY A 4 7.82 7.18 -15.35
CA GLY A 4 7.61 6.00 -14.54
C GLY A 4 7.47 6.32 -13.06
N LYS A 5 6.24 6.56 -12.62
CA LYS A 5 5.83 6.19 -11.27
C LYS A 5 5.09 4.87 -11.38
N ASN A 6 5.79 3.78 -11.04
CA ASN A 6 5.14 2.49 -10.80
C ASN A 6 4.26 2.68 -9.56
N TYR A 7 2.98 2.96 -9.78
CA TYR A 7 2.00 2.97 -8.71
C TYR A 7 1.59 1.53 -8.41
N TYR A 8 1.53 1.21 -7.13
CA TYR A 8 1.02 -0.07 -6.64
C TYR A 8 -0.51 0.01 -6.55
N ASP A 9 -1.20 -1.04 -6.99
CA ASP A 9 -2.66 -1.17 -6.89
C ASP A 9 -3.07 -1.91 -5.61
N TYR A 10 -2.11 -2.47 -4.87
CA TYR A 10 -2.28 -2.95 -3.50
C TYR A 10 -1.49 -2.10 -2.51
N CYS A 11 -2.17 -1.62 -1.47
CA CYS A 11 -1.53 -1.05 -0.28
C CYS A 11 -2.41 -1.27 0.94
N GLU A 12 -1.77 -1.69 2.02
CA GLU A 12 -2.38 -1.98 3.30
C GLU A 12 -1.59 -1.25 4.39
N VAL A 13 -2.29 -0.63 5.33
CA VAL A 13 -1.70 0.04 6.49
C VAL A 13 -2.19 -0.66 7.74
N LEU A 14 -1.27 -1.25 8.49
CA LEU A 14 -1.55 -2.00 9.72
C LEU A 14 -0.91 -1.26 10.90
N GLU A 15 -1.63 -1.16 12.01
CA GLU A 15 -1.05 -0.73 13.28
C GLU A 15 -0.50 -1.95 14.03
N ASN A 16 0.74 -1.87 14.51
CA ASN A 16 1.40 -2.90 15.28
C ASN A 16 2.19 -2.26 16.43
N GLN A 17 1.72 -2.42 17.67
CA GLN A 17 2.42 -2.02 18.89
C GLN A 17 2.95 -0.58 18.88
N GLY A 18 2.13 0.38 18.41
CA GLY A 18 2.50 1.81 18.35
C GLY A 18 3.33 2.21 17.12
N ALA A 19 3.59 1.27 16.21
CA ALA A 19 4.17 1.54 14.90
C ALA A 19 3.15 1.20 13.79
N TYR A 20 3.33 1.81 12.61
CA TYR A 20 2.44 1.62 11.46
C TYR A 20 3.20 0.97 10.31
N LEU A 21 2.82 -0.26 9.97
CA LEU A 21 3.38 -1.02 8.86
C LEU A 21 2.58 -0.74 7.59
N VAL A 22 3.24 -0.27 6.55
CA VAL A 22 2.65 -0.12 5.21
C VAL A 22 3.17 -1.25 4.33
N ARG A 23 2.29 -2.15 3.91
CA ARG A 23 2.59 -3.19 2.91
C ARG A 23 2.09 -2.74 1.55
N PHE A 24 2.85 -3.00 0.50
CA PHE A 24 2.49 -2.56 -0.85
C PHE A 24 2.93 -3.56 -1.91
N GLY A 25 2.21 -3.60 -3.02
CA GLY A 25 2.51 -4.50 -4.12
C GLY A 25 1.44 -4.51 -5.19
N TYR A 26 1.21 -5.67 -5.81
CA TYR A 26 0.25 -5.83 -6.90
C TYR A 26 -0.93 -6.73 -6.52
N GLN A 27 -2.14 -6.21 -6.64
CA GLN A 27 -3.38 -6.99 -6.56
C GLN A 27 -3.88 -7.43 -7.94
N SER A 28 -3.42 -6.79 -9.02
CA SER A 28 -3.67 -7.24 -10.39
C SER A 28 -2.38 -7.55 -11.15
N TYR A 29 -2.40 -8.62 -11.94
CA TYR A 29 -1.33 -8.97 -12.86
C TYR A 29 -1.92 -9.35 -14.22
N LYS A 30 -1.47 -8.67 -15.29
CA LYS A 30 -1.98 -8.85 -16.66
C LYS A 30 -3.52 -8.78 -16.75
N GLY A 31 -4.14 -7.86 -16.01
CA GLY A 31 -5.58 -7.62 -16.03
C GLY A 31 -6.42 -8.66 -15.26
N LYS A 32 -5.78 -9.52 -14.45
CA LYS A 32 -6.47 -10.46 -13.56
C LYS A 32 -6.15 -10.13 -12.11
N ASP A 33 -7.17 -10.19 -11.26
CA ASP A 33 -6.96 -10.11 -9.81
C ASP A 33 -6.19 -11.34 -9.33
N VAL A 34 -5.16 -11.10 -8.51
CA VAL A 34 -4.31 -12.14 -7.91
C VAL A 34 -4.58 -12.18 -6.41
N TYR A 35 -4.86 -13.38 -5.90
CA TYR A 35 -5.04 -13.64 -4.48
C TYR A 35 -4.17 -14.82 -4.03
N PRO A 36 -3.32 -14.66 -3.00
CA PRO A 36 -3.07 -13.43 -2.25
C PRO A 36 -2.32 -12.36 -3.10
N PRO A 37 -2.35 -11.07 -2.70
CA PRO A 37 -1.61 -10.01 -3.39
C PRO A 37 -0.12 -10.31 -3.50
N ILE A 38 0.49 -9.87 -4.61
CA ILE A 38 1.94 -9.98 -4.83
C ILE A 38 2.61 -8.84 -4.07
N LEU A 39 3.10 -9.12 -2.86
CA LEU A 39 3.80 -8.13 -2.04
C LEU A 39 5.17 -7.80 -2.65
N ILE A 40 5.45 -6.50 -2.81
CA ILE A 40 6.73 -5.99 -3.29
C ILE A 40 7.61 -5.56 -2.12
N GLY A 41 7.00 -5.08 -1.04
CA GLY A 41 7.71 -4.76 0.18
C GLY A 41 6.81 -4.17 1.24
N ASP A 42 7.46 -3.81 2.34
CA ASP A 42 6.83 -3.24 3.51
C ASP A 42 7.70 -2.12 4.10
N ARG A 43 7.06 -1.23 4.87
CA ARG A 43 7.75 -0.11 5.51
C ARG A 43 7.09 0.29 6.81
N ILE A 44 7.90 0.46 7.85
CA ILE A 44 7.44 0.84 9.18
C ILE A 44 7.54 2.36 9.36
N PHE A 45 6.52 2.94 9.98
CA PHE A 45 6.44 4.36 10.33
C PHE A 45 6.11 4.53 11.81
N PRO A 46 6.62 5.60 12.44
CA PRO A 46 6.34 5.88 13.86
C PRO A 46 4.97 6.54 14.09
N SER A 47 4.20 6.88 13.04
CA SER A 47 2.87 7.46 13.19
C SER A 47 1.97 7.20 11.99
N GLU A 48 0.66 7.14 12.25
CA GLU A 48 -0.37 6.89 11.24
C GLU A 48 -0.30 7.91 10.11
N LYS A 49 -0.15 9.20 10.47
CA LYS A 49 -0.07 10.31 9.52
C LYS A 49 1.09 10.12 8.52
N LYS A 50 2.24 9.62 8.97
CA LYS A 50 3.39 9.36 8.09
C LYS A 50 3.13 8.15 7.19
N ALA A 51 2.56 7.07 7.75
CA ALA A 51 2.17 5.88 7.00
C ALA A 51 1.16 6.21 5.90
N LEU A 52 0.07 6.92 6.22
CA LEU A 52 -0.96 7.33 5.26
C LEU A 52 -0.43 8.26 4.17
N ARG A 53 0.46 9.21 4.52
CA ARG A 53 1.11 10.07 3.53
C ARG A 53 1.99 9.27 2.57
N TYR A 54 2.69 8.26 3.08
CA TYR A 54 3.49 7.37 2.25
C TYR A 54 2.62 6.49 1.36
N ALA A 55 1.57 5.85 1.90
CA ALA A 55 0.59 5.08 1.14
C ALA A 55 0.04 5.88 -0.04
N LYS A 56 -0.47 7.10 0.20
CA LYS A 56 -0.94 8.03 -0.84
C LYS A 56 0.09 8.36 -1.92
N LYS A 57 1.38 8.35 -1.58
CA LYS A 57 2.46 8.65 -2.52
C LYS A 57 2.74 7.48 -3.47
N ILE A 58 2.55 6.24 -2.99
CA ILE A 58 2.94 5.02 -3.71
C ILE A 58 1.76 4.31 -4.38
N THR A 59 0.54 4.54 -3.90
CA THR A 59 -0.68 4.01 -4.51
C THR A 59 -1.19 4.90 -5.61
N THR A 60 -1.91 4.31 -6.57
CA THR A 60 -2.84 5.09 -7.39
C THR A 60 -3.90 5.74 -6.47
N PRO A 61 -4.51 6.88 -6.87
CA PRO A 61 -5.54 7.57 -6.07
C PRO A 61 -6.73 6.69 -5.64
N ASN A 62 -6.95 5.56 -6.31
CA ASN A 62 -8.05 4.62 -6.04
C ASN A 62 -7.64 3.41 -5.16
N GLY A 63 -6.36 3.27 -4.77
CA GLY A 63 -5.80 2.02 -4.23
C GLY A 63 -5.64 1.92 -2.71
N ILE A 64 -6.11 2.89 -1.92
CA ILE A 64 -5.91 2.86 -0.46
C ILE A 64 -7.05 2.10 0.21
N LYS A 65 -6.82 0.82 0.49
CA LYS A 65 -7.68 0.04 1.40
C LYS A 65 -7.20 0.31 2.82
N SER A 66 -7.81 1.29 3.48
CA SER A 66 -7.64 1.46 4.92
C SER A 66 -8.60 0.51 5.63
N GLU A 67 -8.12 -0.66 6.05
CA GLU A 67 -8.85 -1.45 7.03
C GLU A 67 -8.74 -0.72 8.37
N LYS A 68 -9.82 -0.03 8.75
CA LYS A 68 -10.01 0.40 10.13
C LYS A 68 -10.37 -0.85 10.91
N SER A 69 -9.42 -1.40 11.68
CA SER A 69 -9.76 -2.36 12.73
C SER A 69 -10.83 -1.72 13.62
N LYS A 70 -11.98 -2.39 13.70
CA LYS A 70 -13.11 -2.02 14.55
C LYS A 70 -13.13 -2.94 15.76
#